data_AF-A0A935NLM1-F1
#
_entry.id   AF-A0A935NLM1-F1
#
_cell.length_a   1.000
_cell.length_b   1.000
_cell.length_c   1.000
_cell.angle_alpha   90.00
_cell.angle_beta   90.00
_cell.angle_gamma   90.00
#
_symmetry.space_group_name_H-M   'P 1'
#
loop_
_entity.id
_entity.type
_entity.pdbx_description
1 polymer ?
#
loop_
_entity_poly.entity_id
_entity_poly.type
_entity_poly.pdbx_seq_one_letter_code
_entity_poly.pdbx_strand_id
1 'polypeptide(L)'
;MKLQPLIEAVQTNCHIADARHAADLSLCTFLLQMREFYRWEKGLPLGAALSREAVGQWLARREAQWADLEDKDFVRLPVGEGGDFDPFDVAELNALLQPQGLVYGAGLVGPQRPVFFIAELDHLQTLDDGVTLQVCGREFARSLLAPPAALQGERIVLRRESMARWLWEKFEALGLKKLDGPFRAVSRAYGLEEDFHAALPRLLDEQSRTLVLHELGEHRAGRWLEPGWAAMRLALQDRRTELLVRAVRDHLADFTHTLPTLLADGSAASIHFWFAGFDGLRRQLYPSLVDAYQAWCAGDAGRSLQRHTGQGALHFTRLAEQVLALHAQHADAAGTHIESLLSSPLAVCRA
;
A
#
# COMPACT_ATOMS: atom_id res chain seq x y z
N MET A 1 -19.93 21.24 12.76
CA MET A 1 -18.72 21.53 11.95
C MET A 1 -19.13 21.73 10.49
N LYS A 2 -18.58 22.72 9.77
CA LYS A 2 -18.79 22.82 8.31
C LYS A 2 -17.81 21.86 7.63
N LEU A 3 -18.32 20.77 7.06
CA LEU A 3 -17.48 19.72 6.46
C LEU A 3 -16.80 20.18 5.14
N GLN A 4 -17.48 21.02 4.36
CA GLN A 4 -16.99 21.43 3.04
C GLN A 4 -15.65 22.21 3.07
N PRO A 5 -15.46 23.25 3.91
CA PRO A 5 -14.17 23.93 4.01
C PRO A 5 -13.01 23.03 4.45
N LEU A 6 -13.29 22.05 5.32
CA LEU A 6 -12.29 21.06 5.72
C LEU A 6 -11.90 20.16 4.56
N ILE A 7 -12.88 19.63 3.82
CA ILE A 7 -12.62 18.81 2.61
C ILE A 7 -11.75 19.59 1.61
N GLU A 8 -12.07 20.86 1.36
CA GLU A 8 -11.31 21.71 0.44
C GLU A 8 -9.87 21.95 0.92
N ALA A 9 -9.66 22.19 2.21
CA ALA A 9 -8.33 22.35 2.78
C ALA A 9 -7.51 21.04 2.67
N VAL A 10 -8.11 19.90 3.01
CA VAL A 10 -7.44 18.59 2.86
C VAL A 10 -7.12 18.30 1.40
N GLN A 11 -8.04 18.54 0.48
CA GLN A 11 -7.80 18.34 -0.95
C GLN A 11 -6.73 19.28 -1.51
N THR A 12 -6.64 20.50 -0.98
CA THR A 12 -5.55 21.43 -1.32
C THR A 12 -4.19 20.86 -0.90
N ASN A 13 -4.08 20.31 0.30
CA ASN A 13 -2.85 19.65 0.77
C ASN A 13 -2.51 18.41 -0.06
N CYS A 14 -3.51 17.63 -0.47
CA CYS A 14 -3.33 16.55 -1.43
C CYS A 14 -2.70 17.05 -2.74
N HIS A 15 -3.23 18.14 -3.31
CA HIS A 15 -2.71 18.70 -4.56
C HIS A 15 -1.31 19.28 -4.43
N ILE A 16 -0.98 19.94 -3.32
CA ILE A 16 0.38 20.41 -3.04
C ILE A 16 1.35 19.22 -2.99
N ALA A 17 0.98 18.15 -2.26
CA ALA A 17 1.81 16.95 -2.19
C ALA A 17 1.94 16.24 -3.54
N ASP A 18 0.87 16.14 -4.30
CA ASP A 18 0.89 15.51 -5.62
C ASP A 18 1.70 16.32 -6.63
N ALA A 19 1.58 17.66 -6.62
CA ALA A 19 2.35 18.55 -7.50
C ALA A 19 3.86 18.35 -7.33
N ARG A 20 4.34 18.33 -6.08
CA ARG A 20 5.76 18.14 -5.74
C ARG A 20 6.33 16.80 -6.19
N HIS A 21 5.48 15.79 -6.39
CA HIS A 21 5.90 14.40 -6.66
C HIS A 21 5.38 13.84 -7.99
N ALA A 22 4.71 14.65 -8.81
CA ALA A 22 4.15 14.20 -10.09
C ALA A 22 5.26 13.74 -11.05
N ALA A 23 6.39 14.44 -11.04
CA ALA A 23 7.55 14.15 -11.89
C ALA A 23 8.30 12.84 -11.52
N ASP A 24 8.04 12.26 -10.35
CA ASP A 24 8.66 11.00 -9.92
C ASP A 24 8.13 9.78 -10.69
N LEU A 25 7.03 9.95 -11.43
CA LEU A 25 6.34 8.89 -12.17
C LEU A 25 6.75 8.88 -13.65
N SER A 26 6.84 7.70 -14.23
CA SER A 26 6.90 7.59 -15.69
C SER A 26 5.61 8.14 -16.32
N LEU A 27 5.69 8.71 -17.53
CA LEU A 27 4.54 9.30 -18.22
C LEU A 27 3.36 8.30 -18.32
N CYS A 28 3.62 7.04 -18.66
CA CYS A 28 2.57 6.03 -18.76
C CYS A 28 1.91 5.76 -17.40
N THR A 29 2.69 5.64 -16.32
CA THR A 29 2.17 5.45 -14.97
C THR A 29 1.36 6.66 -14.53
N PHE A 30 1.88 7.86 -14.75
CA PHE A 30 1.21 9.12 -14.44
C PHE A 30 -0.16 9.20 -15.12
N LEU A 31 -0.23 8.99 -16.43
CA LEU A 31 -1.48 9.08 -17.19
C LEU A 31 -2.52 8.03 -16.74
N LEU A 32 -2.09 6.82 -16.38
CA LEU A 32 -3.00 5.80 -15.83
C LEU A 32 -3.58 6.24 -14.48
N GLN A 33 -2.73 6.72 -13.57
CA GLN A 33 -3.20 7.21 -12.26
C GLN A 33 -4.11 8.43 -12.40
N MET A 34 -3.78 9.37 -13.28
CA MET A 34 -4.61 10.56 -13.53
C MET A 34 -5.99 10.21 -14.08
N ARG A 35 -6.08 9.16 -14.89
CA ARG A 35 -7.36 8.67 -15.42
C ARG A 35 -8.26 8.11 -14.31
N GLU A 36 -7.70 7.34 -13.38
CA GLU A 36 -8.46 6.88 -12.20
C GLU A 36 -8.79 8.01 -11.23
N PHE A 37 -7.87 8.96 -11.05
CA PHE A 37 -8.09 10.11 -10.20
C PHE A 37 -9.22 10.99 -10.73
N TYR A 38 -9.32 11.17 -12.05
CA TYR A 38 -10.46 11.83 -12.70
C TYR A 38 -11.79 11.13 -12.40
N ARG A 39 -11.84 9.79 -12.51
CA ARG A 39 -13.05 9.01 -12.18
C ARG A 39 -13.49 9.26 -10.75
N TRP A 40 -12.55 9.19 -9.82
CA TRP A 40 -12.83 9.45 -8.41
C TRP A 40 -13.33 10.87 -8.18
N GLU A 41 -12.61 11.89 -8.65
CA GLU A 41 -12.98 13.29 -8.39
C GLU A 41 -14.36 13.64 -8.99
N LYS A 42 -14.72 13.03 -10.12
CA LYS A 42 -16.04 13.23 -10.75
C LYS A 42 -17.15 12.35 -10.17
N GLY A 43 -16.85 11.53 -9.16
CA GLY A 43 -17.82 10.60 -8.58
C GLY A 43 -18.35 9.58 -9.58
N LEU A 44 -17.54 9.23 -10.59
CA LEU A 44 -17.92 8.26 -11.61
C LEU A 44 -17.79 6.83 -11.09
N PRO A 45 -18.70 5.91 -11.49
CA PRO A 45 -18.57 4.48 -11.19
C PRO A 45 -17.26 3.88 -11.72
N LEU A 46 -16.83 2.77 -11.11
CA LEU A 46 -15.74 1.95 -11.65
C LEU A 46 -16.08 1.50 -13.07
N GLY A 47 -15.10 1.57 -13.97
CA GLY A 47 -15.29 1.21 -15.38
C GLY A 47 -16.10 2.18 -16.24
N ALA A 48 -16.57 3.31 -15.67
CA ALA A 48 -17.24 4.34 -16.46
C ALA A 48 -16.36 4.76 -17.66
N ALA A 49 -16.99 4.79 -18.84
CA ALA A 49 -16.34 5.24 -20.07
C ALA A 49 -15.97 6.72 -19.93
N LEU A 50 -14.76 7.06 -20.33
CA LEU A 50 -14.24 8.42 -20.21
C LEU A 50 -14.12 9.08 -21.58
N SER A 51 -14.64 10.30 -21.69
CA SER A 51 -14.36 11.15 -22.85
C SER A 51 -12.90 11.56 -22.84
N ARG A 52 -12.19 11.23 -23.94
CA ARG A 52 -10.77 11.63 -24.12
C ARG A 52 -10.60 13.14 -24.04
N GLU A 53 -11.53 13.88 -24.63
CA GLU A 53 -11.51 15.35 -24.61
C GLU A 53 -11.72 15.88 -23.17
N ALA A 54 -12.72 15.36 -22.45
CA ALA A 54 -12.99 15.82 -21.09
C ALA A 54 -11.83 15.52 -20.13
N VAL A 55 -11.24 14.33 -20.24
CA VAL A 55 -10.04 13.95 -19.46
C VAL A 55 -8.86 14.83 -19.85
N GLY A 56 -8.63 15.09 -21.15
CA GLY A 56 -7.54 15.95 -21.60
C GLY A 56 -7.66 17.40 -21.09
N GLN A 57 -8.85 18.00 -21.20
CA GLN A 57 -9.12 19.34 -20.67
C GLN A 57 -9.01 19.41 -19.14
N TRP A 58 -9.41 18.34 -18.45
CA TRP A 58 -9.24 18.26 -17.01
C TRP A 58 -7.77 18.12 -16.61
N LEU A 59 -7.01 17.27 -17.31
CA LEU A 59 -5.59 17.04 -17.06
C LEU A 59 -4.79 18.34 -17.23
N ALA A 60 -5.02 19.07 -18.32
CA ALA A 60 -4.36 20.35 -18.56
C ALA A 60 -4.66 21.39 -17.46
N ARG A 61 -5.91 21.44 -16.98
CA ARG A 61 -6.27 22.31 -15.84
C ARG A 61 -5.60 21.85 -14.54
N ARG A 62 -5.49 20.54 -14.32
CA ARG A 62 -4.82 19.98 -13.14
C ARG A 62 -3.34 20.31 -13.13
N GLU A 63 -2.66 20.14 -14.26
CA GLU A 63 -1.24 20.44 -14.42
C GLU A 63 -0.96 21.92 -14.19
N ALA A 64 -1.79 22.82 -14.76
CA ALA A 64 -1.70 24.25 -14.50
C ALA A 64 -1.89 24.58 -13.00
N GLN A 65 -2.90 23.98 -12.36
CA GLN A 65 -3.12 24.16 -10.92
C GLN A 65 -1.95 23.64 -10.10
N TRP A 66 -1.35 22.50 -10.46
CA TRP A 66 -0.22 21.93 -9.73
C TRP A 66 1.03 22.78 -9.86
N ALA A 67 1.29 23.34 -11.04
CA ALA A 67 2.37 24.32 -11.22
C ALA A 67 2.20 25.54 -10.29
N ASP A 68 0.95 25.98 -10.05
CA ASP A 68 0.68 27.09 -9.11
C ASP A 68 0.78 26.69 -7.62
N LEU A 69 0.88 25.39 -7.30
CA LEU A 69 0.84 24.86 -5.94
C LEU A 69 2.15 24.23 -5.47
N GLU A 70 3.04 23.81 -6.37
CA GLU A 70 4.22 22.99 -6.04
C GLU A 70 5.11 23.61 -4.95
N ASP A 71 5.29 24.92 -5.01
CA ASP A 71 6.12 25.71 -4.08
C ASP A 71 5.35 26.24 -2.85
N LYS A 72 4.05 25.97 -2.73
CA LYS A 72 3.24 26.49 -1.60
C LYS A 72 3.33 25.59 -0.39
N ASP A 73 3.31 26.20 0.79
CA ASP A 73 3.19 25.47 2.06
C ASP A 73 1.83 24.78 2.21
N PHE A 74 1.79 23.73 3.01
CA PHE A 74 0.54 23.07 3.35
C PHE A 74 -0.37 24.01 4.13
N VAL A 75 -1.66 23.99 3.78
CA VAL A 75 -2.68 24.79 4.44
C VAL A 75 -3.11 24.13 5.76
N ARG A 76 -3.41 24.97 6.74
CA ARG A 76 -3.96 24.57 8.04
C ARG A 76 -5.40 24.09 7.88
N LEU A 77 -5.85 23.22 8.78
CA LEU A 77 -7.15 22.55 8.66
C LEU A 77 -8.22 23.21 9.56
N PRO A 78 -9.33 23.71 8.97
CA PRO A 78 -10.37 24.42 9.71
C PRO A 78 -11.37 23.45 10.38
N VAL A 79 -11.03 22.95 11.57
CA VAL A 79 -11.86 22.02 12.35
C VAL A 79 -12.37 22.67 13.63
N GLY A 80 -13.69 22.70 13.86
CA GLY A 80 -14.28 23.31 15.07
C GLY A 80 -14.36 24.85 15.03
N GLU A 81 -14.77 25.47 16.13
CA GLU A 81 -14.81 26.94 16.24
C GLU A 81 -13.40 27.48 16.54
N GLY A 82 -12.80 28.15 15.56
CA GLY A 82 -11.45 28.74 15.67
C GLY A 82 -10.29 27.81 15.34
N GLY A 83 -10.55 26.59 14.85
CA GLY A 83 -9.50 25.62 14.58
C GLY A 83 -8.59 26.00 13.40
N ASP A 84 -7.30 26.03 13.68
CA ASP A 84 -6.21 26.21 12.73
C ASP A 84 -5.16 25.11 12.99
N PHE A 85 -5.47 23.88 12.61
CA PHE A 85 -4.67 22.69 12.95
C PHE A 85 -3.54 22.47 11.95
N ASP A 86 -2.40 21.93 12.42
CA ASP A 86 -1.38 21.43 11.51
C ASP A 86 -1.94 20.23 10.74
N PRO A 87 -1.69 20.12 9.42
CA PRO A 87 -2.09 18.94 8.66
C PRO A 87 -1.47 17.63 9.19
N PHE A 88 -0.39 17.67 9.98
CA PHE A 88 0.18 16.48 10.59
C PHE A 88 -0.29 16.20 12.03
N ASP A 89 -1.17 17.04 12.60
CA ASP A 89 -1.78 16.83 13.93
C ASP A 89 -2.91 15.78 13.89
N VAL A 90 -2.63 14.61 13.31
CA VAL A 90 -3.59 13.54 12.99
C VAL A 90 -4.37 13.08 14.22
N ALA A 91 -3.74 13.02 15.39
CA ALA A 91 -4.38 12.57 16.62
C ALA A 91 -5.45 13.57 17.11
N GLU A 92 -5.12 14.87 17.15
CA GLU A 92 -6.02 15.92 17.61
C GLU A 92 -7.19 16.10 16.64
N LEU A 93 -6.91 16.10 15.34
CA LEU A 93 -7.95 16.16 14.30
C LEU A 93 -8.92 14.99 14.43
N ASN A 94 -8.42 13.77 14.59
CA ASN A 94 -9.29 12.60 14.73
C ASN A 94 -10.09 12.59 16.04
N ALA A 95 -9.57 13.14 17.13
CA ALA A 95 -10.34 13.28 18.37
C ALA A 95 -11.62 14.12 18.17
N LEU A 96 -11.59 15.09 17.25
CA LEU A 96 -12.74 15.93 16.88
C LEU A 96 -13.62 15.30 15.79
N LEU A 97 -13.03 14.56 14.85
CA LEU A 97 -13.71 14.03 13.66
C LEU A 97 -14.39 12.67 13.90
N GLN A 98 -13.77 11.77 14.67
CA GLN A 98 -14.28 10.42 14.89
C GLN A 98 -15.67 10.38 15.55
N PRO A 99 -16.00 11.24 16.55
CA PRO A 99 -17.37 11.31 17.09
C PRO A 99 -18.43 11.70 16.06
N GLN A 100 -18.03 12.28 14.93
CA GLN A 100 -18.91 12.68 13.82
C GLN A 100 -18.95 11.63 12.70
N GLY A 101 -18.35 10.45 12.90
CA GLY A 101 -18.27 9.40 11.88
C GLY A 101 -17.28 9.70 10.74
N LEU A 102 -16.29 10.57 11.00
CA LEU A 102 -15.29 10.98 10.02
C LEU A 102 -13.89 10.62 10.50
N VAL A 103 -12.98 10.46 9.55
CA VAL A 103 -11.60 10.16 9.84
C VAL A 103 -10.65 10.88 8.90
N TYR A 104 -9.60 11.44 9.48
CA TYR A 104 -8.53 12.12 8.78
C TYR A 104 -7.25 11.29 8.86
N GLY A 105 -6.50 11.25 7.75
CA GLY A 105 -5.17 10.64 7.74
C GLY A 105 -4.17 11.53 7.03
N ALA A 106 -2.99 11.64 7.64
CA ALA A 106 -1.81 12.26 7.07
C ALA A 106 -0.59 11.40 7.40
N GLY A 107 0.34 11.28 6.47
CA GLY A 107 1.56 10.52 6.70
C GLY A 107 2.54 10.63 5.55
N LEU A 108 3.69 9.98 5.71
CA LEU A 108 4.74 9.91 4.70
C LEU A 108 4.78 8.51 4.09
N VAL A 109 4.68 8.43 2.76
CA VAL A 109 4.77 7.16 2.01
C VAL A 109 6.01 7.19 1.14
N GLY A 110 6.65 6.03 0.93
CA GLY A 110 7.78 5.96 0.01
C GLY A 110 8.96 6.84 0.46
N PRO A 111 9.61 7.59 -0.45
CA PRO A 111 10.74 8.48 -0.15
C PRO A 111 10.25 9.79 0.51
N GLN A 112 9.55 9.65 1.64
CA GLN A 112 8.97 10.77 2.41
C GLN A 112 7.94 11.62 1.65
N ARG A 113 7.18 11.02 0.72
CA ARG A 113 6.09 11.73 0.04
C ARG A 113 4.90 11.90 0.99
N PRO A 114 4.47 13.14 1.29
CA PRO A 114 3.27 13.36 2.08
C PRO A 114 2.03 12.84 1.36
N VAL A 115 1.12 12.23 2.11
CA VAL A 115 -0.21 11.84 1.64
C VAL A 115 -1.24 12.29 2.66
N PHE A 116 -2.40 12.74 2.15
CA PHE A 116 -3.51 13.21 2.97
C PHE A 116 -4.81 12.60 2.46
N PHE A 117 -5.76 12.40 3.38
CA PHE A 117 -7.14 12.09 3.01
C PHE A 117 -8.11 12.41 4.16
N ILE A 118 -9.39 12.55 3.82
CA ILE A 118 -10.50 12.53 4.79
C ILE A 118 -11.62 11.65 4.22
N ALA A 119 -12.19 10.82 5.08
CA ALA A 119 -13.16 9.80 4.70
C ALA A 119 -14.21 9.58 5.79
N GLU A 120 -15.24 8.81 5.46
CA GLU A 120 -16.13 8.19 6.44
C GLU A 120 -15.34 7.20 7.31
N LEU A 121 -15.61 7.21 8.62
CA LEU A 121 -15.14 6.18 9.54
C LEU A 121 -16.16 5.05 9.59
N ASP A 122 -15.82 3.90 9.04
CA ASP A 122 -16.72 2.73 9.10
C ASP A 122 -16.68 2.13 10.50
N HIS A 123 -15.48 1.80 11.00
CA HIS A 123 -15.29 1.31 12.36
C HIS A 123 -13.81 1.36 12.80
N LEU A 124 -13.64 1.26 14.12
CA LEU A 124 -12.37 1.03 14.80
C LEU A 124 -12.43 -0.34 15.48
N GLN A 125 -11.36 -1.11 15.37
CA GLN A 125 -11.21 -2.40 16.04
C GLN A 125 -9.81 -2.53 16.63
N THR A 126 -9.70 -2.94 17.88
CA THR A 126 -8.40 -3.37 18.44
C THR A 126 -8.13 -4.81 18.03
N LEU A 127 -7.00 -5.03 17.39
CA LEU A 127 -6.48 -6.34 17.01
C LEU A 127 -5.49 -6.84 18.08
N ASP A 128 -4.94 -8.02 17.83
CA ASP A 128 -3.81 -8.55 18.59
C ASP A 128 -2.64 -7.54 18.63
N ASP A 129 -1.74 -7.71 19.61
CA ASP A 129 -0.57 -6.85 19.80
C ASP A 129 -0.89 -5.37 20.11
N GLY A 130 -2.15 -5.04 20.42
CA GLY A 130 -2.58 -3.67 20.74
C GLY A 130 -2.77 -2.79 19.51
N VAL A 131 -2.67 -3.35 18.30
CA VAL A 131 -2.79 -2.59 17.05
C VAL A 131 -4.24 -2.17 16.81
N THR A 132 -4.47 -0.91 16.47
CA THR A 132 -5.80 -0.41 16.10
C THR A 132 -6.02 -0.52 14.59
N LEU A 133 -6.98 -1.32 14.16
CA LEU A 133 -7.50 -1.29 12.80
C LEU A 133 -8.53 -0.17 12.66
N GLN A 134 -8.29 0.72 11.71
CA GLN A 134 -9.17 1.82 11.33
C GLN A 134 -9.65 1.61 9.90
N VAL A 135 -10.92 1.25 9.75
CA VAL A 135 -11.54 1.01 8.45
C VAL A 135 -12.25 2.27 7.99
N CYS A 136 -11.88 2.73 6.79
CA CYS A 136 -12.35 3.96 6.18
C CYS A 136 -13.23 3.64 4.97
N GLY A 137 -14.38 4.28 4.90
CA GLY A 137 -15.39 4.10 3.84
C GLY A 137 -15.13 5.02 2.64
N ARG A 138 -16.15 5.82 2.28
CA ARG A 138 -16.07 6.79 1.18
C ARG A 138 -15.07 7.91 1.50
N GLU A 139 -14.27 8.29 0.51
CA GLU A 139 -13.26 9.35 0.61
C GLU A 139 -13.84 10.67 0.08
N PHE A 140 -13.74 11.74 0.87
CA PHE A 140 -14.18 13.08 0.48
C PHE A 140 -13.03 13.91 -0.13
N ALA A 141 -11.81 13.68 0.32
CA ALA A 141 -10.59 14.20 -0.30
C ALA A 141 -9.47 13.15 -0.22
N ARG A 142 -8.59 13.12 -1.23
CA ARG A 142 -7.42 12.22 -1.24
C ARG A 142 -6.32 12.69 -2.18
N SER A 143 -5.09 12.26 -1.88
CA SER A 143 -3.95 12.36 -2.80
C SER A 143 -4.06 11.36 -3.95
N LEU A 144 -3.36 11.64 -5.05
CA LEU A 144 -3.22 10.73 -6.20
C LEU A 144 -2.68 9.37 -5.77
N LEU A 145 -1.66 9.38 -4.91
CA LEU A 145 -1.17 8.18 -4.24
C LEU A 145 -2.12 7.80 -3.09
N ALA A 146 -2.87 6.72 -3.27
CA ALA A 146 -3.88 6.27 -2.33
C ALA A 146 -3.71 4.77 -2.01
N PRO A 147 -2.74 4.40 -1.16
CA PRO A 147 -2.53 3.00 -0.79
C PRO A 147 -3.79 2.43 -0.08
N PRO A 148 -4.24 1.22 -0.45
CA PRO A 148 -5.43 0.60 0.18
C PRO A 148 -5.28 0.32 1.67
N ALA A 149 -4.07 -0.01 2.12
CA ALA A 149 -3.75 -0.26 3.52
C ALA A 149 -2.38 0.34 3.84
N ALA A 150 -2.18 0.78 5.08
CA ALA A 150 -0.89 1.21 5.59
C ALA A 150 -0.84 1.16 7.12
N LEU A 151 0.30 0.74 7.66
CA LEU A 151 0.65 0.88 9.07
C LEU A 151 1.18 2.30 9.38
N GLN A 152 0.58 2.97 10.35
CA GLN A 152 0.99 4.25 10.90
C GLN A 152 1.12 4.15 12.42
N GLY A 153 2.35 3.96 12.91
CA GLY A 153 2.61 3.67 14.32
C GLY A 153 1.95 2.34 14.73
N GLU A 154 1.04 2.39 15.69
CA GLU A 154 0.25 1.24 16.16
C GLU A 154 -1.15 1.17 15.53
N ARG A 155 -1.34 1.82 14.38
CA ARG A 155 -2.62 1.88 13.68
C ARG A 155 -2.51 1.36 12.25
N ILE A 156 -3.34 0.40 11.87
CA ILE A 156 -3.53 -0.02 10.48
C ILE A 156 -4.70 0.78 9.92
N VAL A 157 -4.45 1.56 8.87
CA VAL A 157 -5.48 2.31 8.15
C VAL A 157 -5.86 1.53 6.90
N LEU A 158 -7.09 1.02 6.83
CA LEU A 158 -7.64 0.33 5.68
C LEU A 158 -8.66 1.22 4.97
N ARG A 159 -8.41 1.57 3.71
CA ARG A 159 -9.21 2.50 2.91
C ARG A 159 -10.02 1.71 1.87
N ARG A 160 -11.29 1.40 2.17
CA ARG A 160 -12.13 0.51 1.35
C ARG A 160 -12.40 1.07 -0.04
N GLU A 161 -12.65 2.38 -0.19
CA GLU A 161 -12.81 2.98 -1.52
C GLU A 161 -11.51 2.92 -2.34
N SER A 162 -10.36 3.21 -1.73
CA SER A 162 -9.06 3.07 -2.39
C SER A 162 -8.76 1.63 -2.80
N MET A 163 -9.09 0.66 -1.94
CA MET A 163 -8.99 -0.76 -2.26
C MET A 163 -9.87 -1.17 -3.45
N ALA A 164 -11.12 -0.70 -3.49
CA ALA A 164 -12.04 -0.99 -4.58
C ALA A 164 -11.51 -0.50 -5.94
N ARG A 165 -10.95 0.71 -5.95
CA ARG A 165 -10.35 1.31 -7.16
C ARG A 165 -9.08 0.58 -7.58
N TRP A 166 -8.21 0.22 -6.63
CA TRP A 166 -7.02 -0.57 -6.90
C TRP A 166 -7.35 -1.97 -7.46
N LEU A 167 -8.37 -2.64 -6.92
CA LEU A 167 -8.88 -3.91 -7.44
C LEU A 167 -9.42 -3.77 -8.86
N TRP A 168 -10.14 -2.68 -9.14
CA TRP A 168 -10.63 -2.38 -10.48
C TRP A 168 -9.48 -2.20 -11.49
N GLU A 169 -8.41 -1.48 -11.14
CA GLU A 169 -7.23 -1.35 -12.00
C GLU A 169 -6.58 -2.70 -12.30
N LYS A 170 -6.47 -3.59 -11.30
CA LYS A 170 -5.97 -4.95 -11.49
C LYS A 170 -6.88 -5.77 -12.43
N PHE A 171 -8.19 -5.60 -12.33
CA PHE A 171 -9.16 -6.24 -13.20
C PHE A 171 -9.13 -5.70 -14.64
N GLU A 172 -9.05 -4.38 -14.85
CA GLU A 172 -8.85 -3.79 -16.18
C GLU A 172 -7.58 -4.34 -16.84
N ALA A 173 -6.47 -4.40 -16.08
CA ALA A 173 -5.20 -4.93 -16.59
C ALA A 173 -5.28 -6.42 -16.99
N LEU A 174 -6.06 -7.22 -16.26
CA LEU A 174 -6.31 -8.63 -16.60
C LEU A 174 -7.06 -8.75 -17.94
N GLY A 175 -8.10 -7.94 -18.15
CA GLY A 175 -8.90 -7.91 -19.37
C GLY A 175 -8.07 -7.57 -20.62
N LEU A 176 -7.09 -6.68 -20.49
CA LEU A 176 -6.19 -6.28 -21.58
C LEU A 176 -5.18 -7.37 -21.97
N LYS A 177 -4.60 -8.06 -20.98
CA LYS A 177 -3.50 -9.01 -21.22
C LYS A 177 -3.97 -10.43 -21.48
N LYS A 178 -5.18 -10.80 -21.00
CA LYS A 178 -5.73 -12.16 -21.06
C LYS A 178 -4.79 -13.29 -20.57
N LEU A 179 -3.79 -12.95 -19.75
CA LEU A 179 -2.83 -13.91 -19.24
C LEU A 179 -3.45 -14.75 -18.11
N ASP A 180 -3.08 -16.02 -18.05
CA ASP A 180 -3.27 -16.84 -16.85
C ASP A 180 -2.36 -16.34 -15.72
N GLY A 181 -2.73 -16.63 -14.47
CA GLY A 181 -1.95 -16.26 -13.30
C GLY A 181 -2.79 -16.13 -12.02
N PRO A 182 -2.17 -15.71 -10.90
CA PRO A 182 -2.85 -15.65 -9.61
C PRO A 182 -4.09 -14.75 -9.61
N PHE A 183 -4.01 -13.56 -10.21
CA PHE A 183 -5.17 -12.66 -10.26
C PHE A 183 -6.32 -13.20 -11.13
N ARG A 184 -6.04 -14.03 -12.14
CA ARG A 184 -7.10 -14.72 -12.90
C ARG A 184 -7.79 -15.78 -12.04
N ALA A 185 -7.04 -16.48 -11.18
CA ALA A 185 -7.63 -17.40 -10.21
C ALA A 185 -8.52 -16.67 -9.20
N VAL A 186 -8.12 -15.48 -8.73
CA VAL A 186 -9.00 -14.56 -7.97
C VAL A 186 -10.24 -14.21 -8.78
N SER A 187 -10.08 -13.76 -10.03
CA SER A 187 -11.19 -13.41 -10.93
C SER A 187 -12.23 -14.52 -11.02
N ARG A 188 -11.78 -15.77 -11.24
CA ARG A 188 -12.65 -16.95 -11.29
C ARG A 188 -13.30 -17.28 -9.93
N ALA A 189 -12.57 -17.14 -8.83
CA ALA A 189 -13.07 -17.47 -7.48
C ALA A 189 -14.23 -16.56 -7.04
N TYR A 190 -14.25 -15.31 -7.52
CA TYR A 190 -15.28 -14.32 -7.19
C TYR A 190 -16.30 -14.10 -8.30
N GLY A 191 -16.07 -14.61 -9.51
CA GLY A 191 -16.93 -14.37 -10.66
C GLY A 191 -16.83 -12.92 -11.19
N LEU A 192 -15.62 -12.35 -11.22
CA LEU A 192 -15.41 -10.95 -11.58
C LEU A 192 -15.67 -10.65 -13.06
N GLU A 193 -15.48 -11.64 -13.94
CA GLU A 193 -15.73 -11.49 -15.39
C GLU A 193 -17.23 -11.54 -15.71
N GLU A 194 -18.03 -12.19 -14.86
CA GLU A 194 -19.48 -12.25 -14.95
C GLU A 194 -20.13 -10.94 -14.49
N ASP A 195 -19.81 -10.48 -13.28
CA ASP A 195 -20.27 -9.20 -12.75
C ASP A 195 -19.33 -8.68 -11.66
N PHE A 196 -18.39 -7.82 -12.05
CA PHE A 196 -17.44 -7.20 -11.13
C PHE A 196 -18.15 -6.42 -10.01
N HIS A 197 -19.20 -5.66 -10.33
CA HIS A 197 -19.87 -4.80 -9.36
C HIS A 197 -20.61 -5.62 -8.30
N ALA A 198 -21.27 -6.70 -8.70
CA ALA A 198 -21.93 -7.61 -7.77
C ALA A 198 -20.94 -8.39 -6.88
N ALA A 199 -19.77 -8.75 -7.42
CA ALA A 199 -18.75 -9.50 -6.68
C ALA A 199 -17.88 -8.62 -5.76
N LEU A 200 -17.75 -7.33 -6.05
CA LEU A 200 -16.86 -6.41 -5.37
C LEU A 200 -17.05 -6.36 -3.83
N PRO A 201 -18.27 -6.28 -3.26
CA PRO A 201 -18.44 -6.23 -1.81
C PRO A 201 -17.81 -7.43 -1.10
N ARG A 202 -18.08 -8.64 -1.60
CA ARG A 202 -17.51 -9.89 -1.05
C ARG A 202 -15.99 -9.93 -1.21
N LEU A 203 -15.49 -9.51 -2.38
CA LEU A 203 -14.04 -9.43 -2.62
C LEU A 203 -13.36 -8.46 -1.64
N LEU A 204 -13.95 -7.28 -1.40
CA LEU A 204 -13.44 -6.31 -0.43
C LEU A 204 -13.45 -6.87 0.99
N ASP A 205 -14.57 -7.47 1.43
CA ASP A 205 -14.70 -7.99 2.79
C ASP A 205 -13.69 -9.11 3.06
N GLU A 206 -13.56 -10.07 2.14
CA GLU A 206 -12.66 -11.20 2.31
C GLU A 206 -11.18 -10.80 2.17
N GLN A 207 -10.83 -9.96 1.19
CA GLN A 207 -9.43 -9.65 0.89
C GLN A 207 -8.87 -8.47 1.67
N SER A 208 -9.72 -7.68 2.34
CA SER A 208 -9.26 -6.69 3.34
C SER A 208 -8.40 -7.37 4.39
N ARG A 209 -8.78 -8.59 4.79
CA ARG A 209 -8.02 -9.39 5.75
C ARG A 209 -6.60 -9.69 5.28
N THR A 210 -6.40 -9.99 4.00
CA THR A 210 -5.06 -10.26 3.45
C THR A 210 -4.14 -9.04 3.58
N LEU A 211 -4.66 -7.84 3.34
CA LEU A 211 -3.90 -6.60 3.54
C LEU A 211 -3.63 -6.33 5.03
N VAL A 212 -4.63 -6.50 5.89
CA VAL A 212 -4.48 -6.34 7.35
C VAL A 212 -3.44 -7.30 7.93
N LEU A 213 -3.40 -8.55 7.47
CA LEU A 213 -2.39 -9.53 7.88
C LEU A 213 -0.97 -9.08 7.49
N HIS A 214 -0.79 -8.51 6.31
CA HIS A 214 0.49 -7.94 5.89
C HIS A 214 0.93 -6.79 6.80
N GLU A 215 0.05 -5.82 7.04
CA GLU A 215 0.36 -4.68 7.93
C GLU A 215 0.62 -5.11 9.38
N LEU A 216 -0.07 -6.14 9.87
CA LEU A 216 0.21 -6.72 11.20
C LEU A 216 1.56 -7.45 11.23
N GLY A 217 1.94 -8.11 10.13
CA GLY A 217 3.27 -8.69 9.95
C GLY A 217 4.36 -7.61 9.96
N GLU A 218 4.13 -6.50 9.27
CA GLU A 218 5.01 -5.34 9.22
C GLU A 218 5.18 -4.68 10.60
N HIS A 219 4.10 -4.61 11.39
CA HIS A 219 4.14 -4.15 12.77
C HIS A 219 5.02 -5.06 13.63
N ARG A 220 4.82 -6.38 13.54
CA ARG A 220 5.59 -7.38 14.30
C ARG A 220 7.07 -7.38 13.94
N ALA A 221 7.38 -7.30 12.64
CA ALA A 221 8.77 -7.15 12.17
C ALA A 221 9.37 -5.84 12.71
N GLY A 222 8.61 -4.75 12.68
CA GLY A 222 9.02 -3.45 13.23
C GLY A 222 9.40 -3.50 14.72
N ARG A 223 8.64 -4.19 15.58
CA ARG A 223 8.96 -4.32 17.02
C ARG A 223 10.34 -4.93 17.28
N TRP A 224 10.82 -5.77 16.36
CA TRP A 224 12.13 -6.40 16.46
C TRP A 224 13.24 -5.57 15.79
N LEU A 225 12.94 -4.95 14.64
CA LEU A 225 13.93 -4.27 13.80
C LEU A 225 14.21 -2.82 14.19
N GLU A 226 13.25 -2.14 14.82
CA GLU A 226 13.35 -0.72 15.16
C GLU A 226 14.05 -0.49 16.52
N PRO A 227 14.75 0.66 16.70
CA PRO A 227 14.90 1.80 15.78
C PRO A 227 16.03 1.63 14.75
N GLY A 228 16.78 0.52 14.80
CA GLY A 228 17.96 0.31 13.96
C GLY A 228 17.65 0.30 12.47
N TRP A 229 16.49 -0.22 12.08
CA TRP A 229 16.07 -0.29 10.68
C TRP A 229 15.71 1.07 10.10
N ALA A 230 14.97 1.91 10.85
CA ALA A 230 14.72 3.30 10.46
C ALA A 230 16.01 4.09 10.31
N ALA A 231 16.94 3.98 11.28
CA ALA A 231 18.24 4.63 11.20
C ALA A 231 19.03 4.18 9.95
N MET A 232 19.07 2.86 9.69
CA MET A 232 19.73 2.30 8.51
C MET A 232 19.12 2.83 7.20
N ARG A 233 17.78 2.85 7.09
CA ARG A 233 17.10 3.36 5.88
C ARG A 233 17.40 4.82 5.61
N LEU A 234 17.53 5.65 6.66
CA LEU A 234 17.89 7.06 6.54
C LEU A 234 19.34 7.26 6.06
N ALA A 235 20.24 6.30 6.34
CA ALA A 235 21.63 6.33 5.89
C ALA A 235 21.83 5.87 4.43
N LEU A 236 20.82 5.27 3.79
CA LEU A 236 20.91 4.82 2.41
C LEU A 236 20.83 6.00 1.43
N GLN A 237 21.73 6.02 0.45
CA GLN A 237 21.85 7.11 -0.52
C GLN A 237 21.19 6.80 -1.87
N ASP A 238 20.94 5.51 -2.16
CA ASP A 238 20.38 5.07 -3.43
C ASP A 238 18.99 4.44 -3.29
N ARG A 239 18.14 4.72 -4.29
CA ARG A 239 16.75 4.27 -4.31
C ARG A 239 16.61 2.76 -4.46
N ARG A 240 17.55 2.08 -5.12
CA ARG A 240 17.42 0.65 -5.42
C ARG A 240 17.63 -0.18 -4.16
N THR A 241 18.66 0.14 -3.38
CA THR A 241 18.96 -0.50 -2.09
C THR A 241 17.84 -0.24 -1.10
N GLU A 242 17.28 0.98 -1.06
CA GLU A 242 16.13 1.31 -0.23
C GLU A 242 14.93 0.40 -0.53
N LEU A 243 14.62 0.19 -1.81
CA LEU A 243 13.54 -0.71 -2.24
C LEU A 243 13.84 -2.19 -1.95
N LEU A 244 15.11 -2.62 -2.05
CA LEU A 244 15.51 -3.99 -1.66
C LEU A 244 15.35 -4.22 -0.16
N VAL A 245 15.75 -3.26 0.66
CA VAL A 245 15.56 -3.29 2.12
C VAL A 245 14.07 -3.37 2.46
N ARG A 246 13.21 -2.56 1.82
CA ARG A 246 11.75 -2.70 1.99
C ARG A 246 11.27 -4.11 1.65
N ALA A 247 11.70 -4.65 0.51
CA ALA A 247 11.31 -6.00 0.11
C ALA A 247 11.75 -7.08 1.10
N VAL A 248 12.90 -6.91 1.78
CA VAL A 248 13.33 -7.81 2.87
C VAL A 248 12.36 -7.73 4.05
N ARG A 249 11.93 -6.53 4.45
CA ARG A 249 10.94 -6.34 5.52
C ARG A 249 9.56 -6.90 5.13
N ASP A 250 9.09 -6.61 3.93
CA ASP A 250 7.83 -7.16 3.41
C ASP A 250 7.84 -8.69 3.45
N HIS A 251 8.96 -9.31 3.06
CA HIS A 251 9.12 -10.77 3.13
C HIS A 251 9.11 -11.29 4.57
N LEU A 252 9.69 -10.58 5.53
CA LEU A 252 9.58 -10.93 6.95
C LEU A 252 8.13 -10.92 7.40
N ALA A 253 7.39 -9.84 7.13
CA ALA A 253 5.97 -9.74 7.43
C ALA A 253 5.18 -10.90 6.80
N ASP A 254 5.41 -11.15 5.52
CA ASP A 254 4.67 -12.14 4.77
C ASP A 254 4.97 -13.58 5.17
N PHE A 255 6.24 -13.94 5.43
CA PHE A 255 6.60 -15.32 5.79
C PHE A 255 6.48 -15.65 7.27
N THR A 256 6.53 -14.65 8.16
CA THR A 256 6.34 -14.89 9.59
C THR A 256 4.88 -14.78 10.01
N HIS A 257 4.05 -14.06 9.24
CA HIS A 257 2.66 -13.84 9.62
C HIS A 257 1.63 -14.06 8.50
N THR A 258 1.71 -13.34 7.37
CA THR A 258 0.65 -13.35 6.34
C THR A 258 0.42 -14.74 5.76
N LEU A 259 1.41 -15.30 5.06
CA LEU A 259 1.30 -16.59 4.38
C LEU A 259 1.05 -17.76 5.33
N PRO A 260 1.73 -17.89 6.50
CA PRO A 260 1.40 -18.92 7.48
C PRO A 260 -0.08 -18.89 7.87
N THR A 261 -0.64 -17.71 8.11
CA THR A 261 -2.04 -17.54 8.50
C THR A 261 -2.98 -17.93 7.36
N LEU A 262 -2.72 -17.46 6.13
CA LEU A 262 -3.53 -17.80 4.96
C LEU A 262 -3.51 -19.31 4.65
N LEU A 263 -2.36 -19.96 4.82
CA LEU A 263 -2.21 -21.42 4.65
C LEU A 263 -2.95 -22.20 5.73
N ALA A 264 -2.88 -21.75 6.98
CA ALA A 264 -3.59 -22.37 8.10
C ALA A 264 -5.12 -22.28 7.94
N ASP A 265 -5.61 -21.14 7.43
CA ASP A 265 -7.03 -20.92 7.16
C ASP A 265 -7.55 -21.72 5.94
N GLY A 266 -6.65 -22.23 5.08
CA GLY A 266 -7.03 -22.93 3.85
C GLY A 266 -7.74 -22.04 2.82
N SER A 267 -7.62 -20.72 2.92
CA SER A 267 -8.32 -19.77 2.04
C SER A 267 -7.65 -19.68 0.66
N ALA A 268 -8.05 -20.55 -0.27
CA ALA A 268 -7.46 -20.60 -1.61
C ALA A 268 -7.54 -19.24 -2.35
N ALA A 269 -8.68 -18.55 -2.27
CA ALA A 269 -8.85 -17.24 -2.90
C ALA A 269 -7.85 -16.20 -2.36
N SER A 270 -7.59 -16.21 -1.05
CA SER A 270 -6.65 -15.28 -0.41
C SER A 270 -5.19 -15.61 -0.73
N ILE A 271 -4.85 -16.90 -0.87
CA ILE A 271 -3.52 -17.31 -1.36
C ILE A 271 -3.31 -16.82 -2.80
N HIS A 272 -4.28 -17.02 -3.69
CA HIS A 272 -4.21 -16.47 -5.05
C HIS A 272 -4.08 -14.94 -5.05
N PHE A 273 -4.81 -14.27 -4.16
CA PHE A 273 -4.78 -12.82 -4.02
C PHE A 273 -3.42 -12.31 -3.53
N TRP A 274 -2.81 -12.94 -2.52
CA TRP A 274 -1.46 -12.62 -2.07
C TRP A 274 -0.44 -12.79 -3.22
N PHE A 275 -0.49 -13.92 -3.93
CA PHE A 275 0.39 -14.17 -5.08
C PHE A 275 0.14 -13.22 -6.27
N ALA A 276 -1.05 -12.62 -6.39
CA ALA A 276 -1.31 -11.59 -7.39
C ALA A 276 -0.57 -10.28 -7.11
N GLY A 277 -0.18 -10.04 -5.86
CA GLY A 277 0.70 -8.94 -5.44
C GLY A 277 2.18 -9.32 -5.38
N PHE A 278 2.53 -10.59 -5.59
CA PHE A 278 3.91 -11.07 -5.49
C PHE A 278 4.70 -10.79 -6.78
N ASP A 279 5.26 -9.59 -6.88
CA ASP A 279 5.98 -9.11 -8.05
C ASP A 279 7.29 -8.36 -7.69
N GLY A 280 7.88 -7.68 -8.68
CA GLY A 280 9.02 -6.79 -8.48
C GLY A 280 10.21 -7.40 -7.74
N LEU A 281 10.76 -6.65 -6.79
CA LEU A 281 11.93 -7.05 -6.00
C LEU A 281 11.61 -8.20 -5.04
N ARG A 282 10.37 -8.30 -4.51
CA ARG A 282 9.96 -9.43 -3.67
C ARG A 282 10.11 -10.75 -4.44
N ARG A 283 9.61 -10.80 -5.68
CA ARG A 283 9.79 -11.95 -6.56
C ARG A 283 11.24 -12.20 -6.96
N GLN A 284 12.04 -11.16 -7.18
CA GLN A 284 13.47 -11.31 -7.49
C GLN A 284 14.28 -11.90 -6.33
N LEU A 285 13.95 -11.52 -5.09
CA LEU A 285 14.60 -12.03 -3.89
C LEU A 285 14.17 -13.46 -3.53
N TYR A 286 12.99 -13.91 -3.98
CA TYR A 286 12.54 -15.28 -3.76
C TYR A 286 11.84 -15.91 -4.96
N PRO A 287 12.58 -16.21 -6.04
CA PRO A 287 11.99 -16.73 -7.27
C PRO A 287 11.38 -18.13 -7.09
N SER A 288 11.97 -18.99 -6.25
CA SER A 288 11.51 -20.37 -6.02
C SER A 288 10.12 -20.46 -5.35
N LEU A 289 9.61 -19.36 -4.77
CA LEU A 289 8.26 -19.32 -4.23
C LEU A 289 7.19 -19.47 -5.33
N VAL A 290 7.51 -19.06 -6.57
CA VAL A 290 6.61 -19.22 -7.72
C VAL A 290 6.39 -20.70 -8.04
N ASP A 291 7.44 -21.52 -7.95
CA ASP A 291 7.34 -22.96 -8.19
C ASP A 291 6.52 -23.64 -7.08
N ALA A 292 6.69 -23.21 -5.84
CA ALA A 292 5.88 -23.69 -4.72
C ALA A 292 4.38 -23.36 -4.88
N TYR A 293 4.07 -22.17 -5.42
CA TYR A 293 2.69 -21.81 -5.77
C TYR A 293 2.13 -22.67 -6.91
N GLN A 294 2.94 -23.01 -7.91
CA GLN A 294 2.53 -23.90 -8.99
C GLN A 294 2.26 -25.33 -8.48
N ALA A 295 3.11 -25.84 -7.57
CA ALA A 295 2.89 -27.14 -6.92
C ALA A 295 1.60 -27.15 -6.10
N TRP A 296 1.29 -26.06 -5.40
CA TRP A 296 0.02 -25.90 -4.69
C TRP A 296 -1.19 -25.88 -5.63
N CYS A 297 -1.12 -25.12 -6.73
CA CYS A 297 -2.15 -25.14 -7.78
C CYS A 297 -2.33 -26.55 -8.38
N ALA A 298 -1.27 -27.36 -8.43
CA ALA A 298 -1.29 -28.74 -8.92
C ALA A 298 -1.78 -29.77 -7.86
N GLY A 299 -2.19 -29.32 -6.67
CA GLY A 299 -2.79 -30.18 -5.65
C GLY A 299 -1.81 -30.84 -4.68
N ASP A 300 -0.64 -30.25 -4.43
CA ASP A 300 0.32 -30.75 -3.43
C ASP A 300 -0.14 -30.59 -1.96
N ALA A 301 -1.38 -30.15 -1.75
CA ALA A 301 -2.00 -29.86 -0.45
C ALA A 301 -1.27 -28.79 0.38
N GLY A 302 -0.52 -27.88 -0.26
CA GLY A 302 0.15 -26.77 0.40
C GLY A 302 1.50 -27.13 1.02
N ARG A 303 1.98 -28.37 0.83
CA ARG A 303 3.25 -28.83 1.41
C ARG A 303 4.44 -27.98 0.94
N SER A 304 4.51 -27.68 -0.36
CA SER A 304 5.59 -26.84 -0.89
C SER A 304 5.50 -25.43 -0.34
N LEU A 305 4.31 -24.82 -0.31
CA LEU A 305 4.14 -23.47 0.24
C LEU A 305 4.51 -23.40 1.73
N GLN A 306 4.10 -24.37 2.56
CA GLN A 306 4.46 -24.42 3.97
C GLN A 306 5.98 -24.51 4.17
N ARG A 307 6.66 -25.40 3.43
CA ARG A 307 8.12 -25.52 3.47
C ARG A 307 8.81 -24.22 3.08
N HIS A 308 8.39 -23.62 1.96
CA HIS A 308 8.98 -22.39 1.44
C HIS A 308 8.71 -21.19 2.35
N THR A 309 7.57 -21.15 3.02
CA THR A 309 7.23 -20.13 4.02
C THR A 309 8.20 -20.19 5.20
N GLY A 310 8.44 -21.39 5.76
CA GLY A 310 9.43 -21.58 6.83
C GLY A 310 10.87 -21.24 6.40
N GLN A 311 11.27 -21.65 5.20
CA GLN A 311 12.58 -21.31 4.64
C GLN A 311 12.73 -19.80 4.41
N GLY A 312 11.71 -19.15 3.87
CA GLY A 312 11.67 -17.71 3.64
C GLY A 312 11.82 -16.94 4.96
N ALA A 313 11.05 -17.31 5.99
CA ALA A 313 11.15 -16.71 7.31
C ALA A 313 12.59 -16.76 7.86
N LEU A 314 13.23 -17.92 7.84
CA LEU A 314 14.62 -18.07 8.31
C LEU A 314 15.63 -17.31 7.45
N HIS A 315 15.44 -17.30 6.13
CA HIS A 315 16.33 -16.61 5.20
C HIS A 315 16.28 -15.09 5.39
N PHE A 316 15.10 -14.51 5.36
CA PHE A 316 14.93 -13.06 5.45
C PHE A 316 15.17 -12.52 6.86
N THR A 317 15.00 -13.33 7.91
CA THR A 317 15.45 -13.00 9.27
C THR A 317 16.95 -12.80 9.31
N ARG A 318 17.72 -13.80 8.84
CA ARG A 318 19.18 -13.70 8.78
C ARG A 318 19.66 -12.56 7.89
N LEU A 319 18.98 -12.34 6.75
CA LEU A 319 19.35 -11.25 5.84
C LEU A 319 19.12 -9.88 6.49
N ALA A 320 18.02 -9.69 7.22
CA ALA A 320 17.76 -8.45 7.95
C ALA A 320 18.79 -8.23 9.09
N GLU A 321 19.15 -9.28 9.82
CA GLU A 321 20.22 -9.22 10.83
C GLU A 321 21.57 -8.81 10.22
N GLN A 322 21.93 -9.36 9.07
CA GLN A 322 23.14 -8.99 8.35
C GLN A 322 23.14 -7.53 7.90
N VAL A 323 22.00 -7.04 7.38
CA VAL A 323 21.85 -5.61 7.01
C VAL A 323 22.06 -4.71 8.24
N LEU A 324 21.44 -5.04 9.37
CA LEU A 324 21.61 -4.28 10.62
C LEU A 324 23.05 -4.35 11.14
N ALA A 325 23.70 -5.51 11.07
CA ALA A 325 25.09 -5.67 11.47
C ALA A 325 26.05 -4.82 10.62
N LEU A 326 25.84 -4.78 9.30
CA LEU A 326 26.61 -3.92 8.40
C LEU A 326 26.42 -2.43 8.74
N HIS A 327 25.17 -2.01 9.01
CA HIS A 327 24.90 -0.65 9.45
C HIS A 327 25.59 -0.32 10.78
N ALA A 328 25.53 -1.22 11.76
CA ALA A 328 26.20 -1.03 13.05
C ALA A 328 27.74 -0.96 12.92
N GLN A 329 28.32 -1.72 12.00
CA GLN A 329 29.77 -1.78 11.79
C GLN A 329 30.32 -0.57 11.01
N HIS A 330 29.56 -0.08 10.02
CA HIS A 330 30.05 0.90 9.05
C HIS A 330 29.35 2.27 9.13
N ALA A 331 28.31 2.43 9.95
CA ALA A 331 27.52 3.64 10.11
C ALA A 331 27.13 4.25 8.75
N ASP A 332 27.44 5.53 8.50
CA ASP A 332 27.09 6.25 7.27
C ASP A 332 27.72 5.63 5.99
N ALA A 333 28.79 4.84 6.12
CA ALA A 333 29.41 4.14 4.99
C ALA A 333 28.75 2.78 4.69
N ALA A 334 27.75 2.36 5.46
CA ALA A 334 27.13 1.05 5.31
C ALA A 334 26.36 0.86 4.00
N GLY A 335 25.92 1.95 3.35
CA GLY A 335 25.11 1.90 2.13
C GLY A 335 25.70 1.00 1.04
N THR A 336 26.98 1.18 0.70
CA THR A 336 27.66 0.36 -0.32
C THR A 336 27.81 -1.11 0.10
N HIS A 337 28.01 -1.38 1.40
CA HIS A 337 28.10 -2.75 1.92
C HIS A 337 26.73 -3.46 1.86
N ILE A 338 25.66 -2.75 2.21
CA ILE A 338 24.28 -3.25 2.15
C ILE A 338 23.87 -3.48 0.69
N GLU A 339 24.17 -2.55 -0.21
CA GLU A 339 23.94 -2.71 -1.65
C GLU A 339 24.63 -3.97 -2.19
N SER A 340 25.91 -4.16 -1.83
CA SER A 340 26.70 -5.33 -2.23
C SER A 340 26.08 -6.63 -1.74
N LEU A 341 25.66 -6.70 -0.47
CA LEU A 341 24.96 -7.84 0.11
C LEU A 341 23.65 -8.13 -0.64
N LEU A 342 22.78 -7.13 -0.77
CA LEU A 342 21.43 -7.30 -1.32
C LEU A 342 21.41 -7.52 -2.84
N SER A 343 22.48 -7.13 -3.55
CA SER A 343 22.66 -7.42 -4.97
C SER A 343 23.37 -8.76 -5.23
N SER A 344 23.87 -9.42 -4.18
CA SER A 344 24.56 -10.70 -4.30
C SER A 344 23.59 -11.89 -4.43
N PRO A 345 24.05 -13.03 -4.98
CA PRO A 345 23.28 -14.27 -4.95
C PRO A 345 22.88 -14.74 -3.55
N LEU A 346 23.58 -14.30 -2.49
CA LEU A 346 23.28 -14.69 -1.10
C LEU A 346 21.97 -14.07 -0.59
N ALA A 347 21.57 -12.92 -1.13
CA ALA A 347 20.30 -12.29 -0.77
C ALA A 347 19.10 -13.04 -1.38
N VAL A 348 19.31 -13.79 -2.46
CA VAL A 348 18.25 -14.52 -3.15
C VAL A 348 18.00 -15.86 -2.48
N CYS A 349 16.79 -16.06 -1.95
CA CYS A 349 16.36 -17.34 -1.44
C CYS A 349 16.09 -18.29 -2.61
N ARG A 350 16.94 -19.32 -2.75
CA ARG A 350 16.79 -20.42 -3.70
C ARG A 350 16.67 -21.71 -2.89
N ALA A 351 15.56 -22.43 -3.07
CA ALA A 351 15.31 -23.70 -2.40
C ALA A 351 15.86 -24.88 -3.21
#